data_AF-A0A0B2W2B6-F1
#
_entry.id   AF-A0A0B2W2B6-F1
#
_cell.length_a   1.000
_cell.length_b   1.000
_cell.length_c   1.000
_cell.angle_alpha   90.00
_cell.angle_beta   90.00
_cell.angle_gamma   90.00
#
_symmetry.space_group_name_H-M   'P 1'
#
loop_
_entity.id
_entity.type
_entity.pdbx_description
1 polymer ?
#
loop_
_entity_poly.entity_id
_entity_poly.type
_entity_poly.pdbx_seq_one_letter_code
_entity_poly.pdbx_strand_id
1 'polypeptide(L)'
;MMNEECIVRKLVADGDGAGDDKRFALLVTLLIKSMKDPEIARSNLPRIMQILDAAETSMHKQVLIATMNEHQSNQYRQMAQEIDKEIVRAHERMQAAKKELEAAKAIRRNKEEYEALANVIQQFPSRHDTNLKLEAVKKELEEQHERQRKLEAKEGGVFFMVLKERESLFEAEAFFGMALDDTHVVEASVMSRHKIEALASEEEESEAASRAGSMGNGDVEMIDES
;
A
#
# COMPACT_ATOMS: atom_id res chain seq x y z
N MET A 1 33.81 54.24 11.18
CA MET A 1 32.52 54.63 10.57
C MET A 1 32.59 55.91 9.73
N MET A 2 32.53 57.15 10.26
CA MET A 2 32.45 58.37 9.41
C MET A 2 33.70 58.61 8.53
N ASN A 3 34.89 58.26 9.04
CA ASN A 3 36.14 58.38 8.29
C ASN A 3 36.27 57.32 7.19
N GLU A 4 35.85 56.07 7.44
CA GLU A 4 35.88 54.99 6.44
C GLU A 4 34.91 55.27 5.30
N GLU A 5 33.70 55.74 5.60
CA GLU A 5 32.75 56.13 4.54
C GLU A 5 33.25 57.32 3.72
N CYS A 6 33.96 58.27 4.34
CA CYS A 6 34.56 59.40 3.63
C CYS A 6 35.70 58.93 2.72
N ILE A 7 36.53 58.00 3.21
CA ILE A 7 37.60 57.36 2.44
C ILE A 7 37.02 56.56 1.28
N VAL A 8 36.01 55.72 1.52
CA VAL A 8 35.32 54.93 0.48
C VAL A 8 34.66 55.83 -0.55
N ARG A 9 33.93 56.87 -0.13
CA ARG A 9 33.33 57.85 -1.06
C ARG A 9 34.36 58.60 -1.87
N LYS A 10 35.50 58.95 -1.26
CA LYS A 10 36.60 59.62 -1.95
C LYS A 10 37.31 58.69 -2.94
N LEU A 11 37.58 57.44 -2.56
CA LEU A 11 38.13 56.42 -3.47
C LEU A 11 37.18 56.10 -4.63
N VAL A 12 35.88 56.06 -4.38
CA VAL A 12 34.85 55.84 -5.40
C VAL A 12 34.69 57.05 -6.32
N ALA A 13 34.77 58.27 -5.79
CA ALA A 13 34.62 59.50 -6.56
C ALA A 13 35.88 59.87 -7.36
N ASP A 14 37.08 59.70 -6.79
CA ASP A 14 38.34 60.02 -7.45
C ASP A 14 38.75 58.92 -8.44
N GLY A 15 38.32 57.66 -8.21
CA GLY A 15 38.92 56.50 -8.86
C GLY A 15 40.44 56.47 -8.69
N ASP A 16 41.14 55.50 -9.31
CA ASP A 16 42.61 55.59 -9.41
C ASP A 16 43.05 56.70 -10.41
N GLY A 17 42.08 57.35 -11.10
CA GLY A 17 42.30 58.21 -12.27
C GLY A 17 42.41 59.72 -12.01
N ALA A 18 41.77 60.28 -10.97
CA ALA A 18 41.84 61.73 -10.71
C ALA A 18 43.24 62.21 -10.26
N GLY A 19 44.07 61.28 -9.76
CA GLY A 19 45.47 61.53 -9.42
C GLY A 19 46.36 61.62 -10.67
N ASP A 20 46.16 60.74 -11.64
CA ASP A 20 46.88 60.75 -12.91
C ASP A 20 46.49 61.96 -13.77
N ASP A 21 45.21 62.32 -13.82
CA ASP A 21 44.75 63.49 -14.58
C ASP A 21 45.41 64.79 -14.11
N LYS A 22 45.54 64.97 -12.77
CA LYS A 22 46.30 66.08 -12.17
C LYS A 22 47.79 66.01 -12.47
N ARG A 23 48.38 64.81 -12.51
CA ARG A 23 49.80 64.61 -12.89
C ARG A 23 50.02 65.00 -14.35
N PHE A 24 49.13 64.60 -15.27
CA PHE A 24 49.21 64.96 -16.68
C PHE A 24 48.99 66.46 -16.91
N ALA A 25 48.02 67.09 -16.23
CA ALA A 25 47.83 68.53 -16.31
C ALA A 25 49.07 69.32 -15.85
N LEU A 26 49.73 68.85 -14.78
CA LEU A 26 50.99 69.43 -14.30
C LEU A 26 52.13 69.21 -15.30
N LEU A 27 52.26 68.00 -15.86
CA LEU A 27 53.26 67.66 -16.86
C LEU A 27 53.15 68.58 -18.09
N VAL A 28 51.94 68.74 -18.62
CA VAL A 28 51.65 69.65 -19.75
C VAL A 28 52.05 71.09 -19.41
N THR A 29 51.71 71.56 -18.21
CA THR A 29 52.07 72.91 -17.75
C THR A 29 53.59 73.10 -17.67
N LEU A 30 54.33 72.10 -17.15
CA LEU A 30 55.79 72.13 -17.05
C LEU A 30 56.44 72.11 -18.44
N LEU A 31 55.97 71.26 -19.35
CA LEU A 31 56.46 71.18 -20.72
C LEU A 31 56.26 72.50 -21.48
N ILE A 32 55.08 73.12 -21.38
CA ILE A 32 54.81 74.43 -22.01
C ILE A 32 55.75 75.51 -21.49
N LYS A 33 56.04 75.53 -20.18
CA LYS A 33 56.98 76.49 -19.59
C LYS A 33 58.42 76.23 -20.04
N SER A 34 58.83 74.97 -20.09
CA SER A 34 60.15 74.56 -20.54
C SER A 34 60.40 74.80 -22.04
N MET A 35 59.35 74.84 -22.88
CA MET A 35 59.48 75.21 -24.29
C MET A 35 59.70 76.71 -24.52
N LYS A 36 59.31 77.56 -23.57
CA LYS A 36 59.42 79.03 -23.69
C LYS A 36 60.76 79.60 -23.26
N ASP A 37 61.49 78.89 -22.38
CA ASP A 37 62.76 79.36 -21.83
C ASP A 37 63.73 78.17 -21.56
N PRO A 38 64.92 78.14 -22.18
CA PRO A 38 65.88 77.05 -22.04
C PRO A 38 66.51 76.93 -20.64
N GLU A 39 66.57 77.99 -19.83
CA GLU A 39 67.07 77.91 -18.44
C GLU A 39 66.02 77.29 -17.50
N ILE A 40 64.74 77.62 -17.73
CA ILE A 40 63.59 76.99 -17.05
C ILE A 40 63.45 75.52 -17.48
N ALA A 41 63.83 75.19 -18.72
CA ALA A 41 63.85 73.80 -19.19
C ALA A 41 64.78 72.92 -18.36
N ARG A 42 66.01 73.38 -18.08
CA ARG A 42 67.01 72.63 -17.30
C ARG A 42 66.57 72.40 -15.85
N SER A 43 65.94 73.40 -15.22
CA SER A 43 65.46 73.27 -13.85
C SER A 43 64.23 72.35 -13.72
N ASN A 44 63.34 72.34 -14.71
CA ASN A 44 62.15 71.50 -14.70
C ASN A 44 62.39 70.05 -15.15
N LEU A 45 63.47 69.77 -15.88
CA LEU A 45 63.73 68.44 -16.47
C LEU A 45 63.68 67.29 -15.46
N PRO A 46 64.34 67.36 -14.29
CA PRO A 46 64.25 66.29 -13.28
C PRO A 46 62.82 66.05 -12.79
N ARG A 47 62.04 67.13 -12.67
CA ARG A 47 60.64 67.05 -12.24
C ARG A 47 59.75 66.44 -13.30
N ILE A 48 59.99 66.75 -14.57
CA ILE A 48 59.29 66.16 -15.72
C ILE A 48 59.57 64.65 -15.78
N MET A 49 60.83 64.24 -15.65
CA MET A 49 61.21 62.82 -15.63
C MET A 49 60.52 62.06 -14.49
N GLN A 50 60.52 62.60 -13.27
CA GLN A 50 59.82 61.98 -12.14
C GLN A 50 58.32 61.78 -12.37
N ILE A 51 57.66 62.74 -13.02
CA ILE A 51 56.22 62.63 -13.32
C ILE A 51 55.97 61.56 -14.39
N LEU A 52 56.85 61.46 -15.39
CA LEU A 52 56.79 60.42 -16.41
C LEU A 52 57.01 59.03 -15.83
N ASP A 53 58.04 58.83 -15.01
CA ASP A 53 58.31 57.53 -14.35
C ASP A 53 57.12 57.07 -13.48
N ALA A 54 56.52 58.01 -12.74
CA ALA A 54 55.35 57.75 -11.92
C ALA A 54 54.11 57.40 -12.75
N ALA A 55 53.88 58.10 -13.87
CA ALA A 55 52.79 57.82 -14.79
C ALA A 55 52.95 56.46 -15.49
N GLU A 56 54.18 56.13 -15.91
CA GLU A 56 54.51 54.83 -16.51
C GLU A 56 54.28 53.70 -15.52
N THR A 57 54.73 53.85 -14.27
CA THR A 57 54.49 52.85 -13.22
C THR A 57 52.99 52.69 -12.92
N SER A 58 52.24 53.79 -12.86
CA SER A 58 50.78 53.77 -12.69
C SER A 58 50.11 53.00 -13.82
N MET A 59 50.49 53.27 -15.07
CA MET A 59 49.96 52.59 -16.25
C MET A 59 50.22 51.08 -16.20
N HIS A 60 51.44 50.65 -15.88
CA HIS A 60 51.76 49.22 -15.75
C HIS A 60 50.91 48.54 -14.66
N LYS A 61 50.73 49.21 -13.51
CA LYS A 61 49.86 48.74 -12.43
C LYS A 61 48.41 48.58 -12.93
N GLN A 62 47.87 49.55 -13.67
CA GLN A 62 46.50 49.46 -14.19
C GLN A 62 46.33 48.29 -15.16
N VAL A 63 47.28 48.05 -16.05
CA VAL A 63 47.23 46.89 -16.97
C VAL A 63 47.22 45.57 -16.20
N LEU A 64 48.05 45.45 -15.16
CA LEU A 64 48.10 44.25 -14.33
C LEU A 64 46.79 44.03 -13.56
N ILE A 65 46.23 45.09 -12.97
CA ILE A 65 44.94 45.03 -12.27
C ILE A 65 43.81 44.66 -13.24
N ALA A 66 43.77 45.27 -14.43
CA ALA A 66 42.77 44.96 -15.44
C ALA A 66 42.83 43.47 -15.85
N THR A 67 44.04 42.97 -16.11
CA THR A 67 44.28 41.56 -16.46
C THR A 67 43.84 40.63 -15.33
N MET A 68 44.19 40.95 -14.08
CA MET A 68 43.78 40.18 -12.91
C MET A 68 42.26 40.19 -12.72
N ASN A 69 41.61 41.35 -12.88
CA ASN A 69 40.17 41.48 -12.75
C ASN A 69 39.42 40.68 -13.82
N GLU A 70 39.92 40.67 -15.05
CA GLU A 70 39.37 39.84 -16.11
C GLU A 70 39.49 38.34 -15.77
N HIS A 71 40.67 37.93 -15.29
CA HIS A 71 40.89 36.55 -14.85
C HIS A 71 39.93 36.16 -13.71
N GLN A 72 39.82 36.98 -12.68
CA GLN A 72 38.92 36.76 -11.54
C GLN A 72 37.45 36.72 -11.98
N SER A 73 37.03 37.63 -12.87
CA SER A 73 35.67 37.65 -13.42
C SER A 73 35.35 36.34 -14.14
N ASN A 74 36.29 35.81 -14.92
CA ASN A 74 36.13 34.53 -15.60
C ASN A 74 36.07 33.35 -14.61
N GLN A 75 36.90 33.35 -13.57
CA GLN A 75 36.86 32.33 -12.51
C GLN A 75 35.52 32.34 -11.77
N TYR A 76 35.00 33.51 -11.39
CA TYR A 76 33.69 33.60 -10.74
C TYR A 76 32.56 33.12 -11.66
N ARG A 77 32.65 33.40 -12.97
CA ARG A 77 31.68 32.89 -13.94
C ARG A 77 31.71 31.36 -14.02
N GLN A 78 32.90 30.75 -14.02
CA GLN A 78 33.05 29.29 -14.02
C GLN A 78 32.49 28.68 -12.74
N MET A 79 32.84 29.24 -11.57
CA MET A 79 32.34 28.78 -10.28
C MET A 79 30.81 28.86 -10.20
N ALA A 80 30.20 29.94 -10.70
CA ALA A 80 28.74 30.06 -10.77
C ALA A 80 28.11 28.94 -11.61
N GLN A 81 28.69 28.65 -12.79
CA GLN A 81 28.23 27.54 -13.64
C GLN A 81 28.40 26.16 -13.00
N GLU A 82 29.46 25.96 -12.21
CA GLU A 82 29.66 24.72 -11.45
C GLU A 82 28.61 24.56 -10.36
N ILE A 83 28.32 25.62 -9.61
CA ILE A 83 27.26 25.65 -8.60
C ILE A 83 25.91 25.29 -9.24
N ASP A 84 25.58 25.90 -10.39
CA ASP A 84 24.32 25.60 -11.10
C ASP A 84 24.24 24.12 -11.49
N LYS A 85 25.34 23.53 -12.00
CA LYS A 85 25.40 22.09 -12.33
C LYS A 85 25.23 21.22 -11.09
N GLU A 86 25.84 21.58 -9.97
CA GLU A 86 25.70 20.85 -8.71
C GLU A 86 24.28 20.90 -8.16
N ILE A 87 23.61 22.04 -8.28
CA ILE A 87 22.19 22.20 -7.90
C ILE A 87 21.31 21.24 -8.71
N VAL A 88 21.51 21.18 -10.04
CA VAL A 88 20.76 20.25 -10.90
C VAL A 88 21.01 18.80 -10.47
N ARG A 89 22.27 18.40 -10.28
CA ARG A 89 22.62 17.04 -9.81
C ARG A 89 22.05 16.73 -8.43
N ALA A 90 22.01 17.70 -7.52
CA ALA A 90 21.39 17.53 -6.21
C ALA A 90 19.88 17.33 -6.33
N HIS A 91 19.22 18.07 -7.21
CA HIS A 91 17.79 17.90 -7.47
C HIS A 91 17.48 16.53 -8.06
N GLU A 92 18.27 16.04 -9.02
CA GLU A 92 18.14 14.70 -9.58
C GLU A 92 18.29 13.61 -8.51
N ARG A 93 19.31 13.72 -7.64
CA ARG A 93 19.51 12.80 -6.52
C ARG A 93 18.34 12.80 -5.54
N MET A 94 17.78 13.98 -5.25
CA MET A 94 16.62 14.11 -4.38
C MET A 94 15.38 13.44 -4.99
N GLN A 95 15.14 13.61 -6.30
CA GLN A 95 14.04 12.95 -6.99
C GLN A 95 14.20 11.42 -7.02
N ALA A 96 15.42 10.93 -7.23
CA ALA A 96 15.73 9.50 -7.15
C ALA A 96 15.46 8.94 -5.75
N ALA A 97 15.96 9.61 -4.71
CA ALA A 97 15.73 9.21 -3.31
C ALA A 97 14.25 9.24 -2.94
N LYS A 98 13.46 10.20 -3.46
CA LYS A 98 12.01 10.24 -3.24
C LYS A 98 11.30 9.02 -3.83
N LYS A 99 11.64 8.63 -5.06
CA LYS A 99 11.09 7.43 -5.70
C LYS A 99 11.44 6.16 -4.93
N GLU A 100 12.69 6.05 -4.50
CA GLU A 100 13.14 4.92 -3.68
C GLU A 100 12.39 4.85 -2.35
N LEU A 101 12.18 5.99 -1.69
CA LEU A 101 11.40 6.06 -0.45
C LEU A 101 9.94 5.64 -0.65
N GLU A 102 9.31 6.05 -1.75
CA GLU A 102 7.94 5.64 -2.09
C GLU A 102 7.86 4.12 -2.32
N ALA A 103 8.82 3.55 -3.05
CA ALA A 103 8.90 2.10 -3.25
C ALA A 103 9.12 1.35 -1.92
N ALA A 104 10.01 1.82 -1.06
CA ALA A 104 10.26 1.23 0.26
C ALA A 104 9.01 1.29 1.15
N LYS A 105 8.26 2.40 1.12
CA LYS A 105 6.98 2.53 1.83
C LYS A 105 5.95 1.52 1.33
N ALA A 106 5.85 1.32 0.01
CA ALA A 106 4.94 0.34 -0.57
C ALA A 106 5.30 -1.08 -0.12
N ILE A 107 6.58 -1.46 -0.16
CA ILE A 107 7.05 -2.76 0.32
C ILE A 107 6.70 -2.95 1.81
N ARG A 108 6.90 -1.92 2.63
CA ARG A 108 6.56 -1.96 4.05
C ARG A 108 5.07 -2.20 4.27
N ARG A 109 4.19 -1.46 3.59
CA ARG A 109 2.73 -1.66 3.69
C ARG A 109 2.32 -3.06 3.29
N ASN A 110 2.82 -3.54 2.16
CA ASN A 110 2.55 -4.89 1.70
C ASN A 110 2.99 -5.93 2.75
N LYS A 111 4.16 -5.73 3.36
CA LYS A 111 4.65 -6.61 4.42
C LYS A 111 3.73 -6.62 5.64
N GLU A 112 3.28 -5.44 6.09
CA GLU A 112 2.34 -5.31 7.20
C GLU A 112 1.00 -5.99 6.89
N GLU A 113 0.48 -5.86 5.66
CA GLU A 113 -0.74 -6.54 5.19
C GLU A 113 -0.58 -8.07 5.14
N TYR A 114 0.56 -8.57 4.64
CA TYR A 114 0.86 -10.00 4.63
C TYR A 114 1.01 -10.57 6.03
N GLU A 115 1.67 -9.86 6.94
CA GLU A 115 1.80 -10.25 8.35
C GLU A 115 0.43 -10.30 9.02
N ALA A 116 -0.44 -9.31 8.78
CA ALA A 116 -1.81 -9.31 9.30
C ALA A 116 -2.62 -10.51 8.79
N LEU A 117 -2.57 -10.80 7.49
CA LEU A 117 -3.26 -11.95 6.90
C LEU A 117 -2.70 -13.28 7.43
N ALA A 118 -1.37 -13.40 7.56
CA ALA A 118 -0.73 -14.58 8.11
C ALA A 118 -1.17 -14.84 9.56
N ASN A 119 -1.30 -13.79 10.37
CA ASN A 119 -1.80 -13.90 11.74
C ASN A 119 -3.25 -14.40 11.78
N VAL A 120 -4.11 -13.93 10.88
CA VAL A 120 -5.49 -14.44 10.77
C VAL A 120 -5.49 -15.91 10.34
N ILE A 121 -4.69 -16.28 9.35
CA ILE A 121 -4.59 -17.67 8.87
C ILE A 121 -4.12 -18.62 9.99
N GLN A 122 -3.17 -18.20 10.83
CA GLN A 122 -2.67 -18.99 11.95
C GLN A 122 -3.71 -19.26 13.04
N GLN A 123 -4.80 -18.48 13.11
CA GLN A 123 -5.90 -18.76 14.05
C GLN A 123 -6.72 -20.00 13.63
N PHE A 124 -6.65 -20.40 12.36
CA PHE A 124 -7.37 -21.56 11.85
C PHE A 124 -6.50 -22.83 11.93
N PRO A 125 -7.11 -24.01 12.18
CA PRO A 125 -6.36 -25.27 12.18
C PRO A 125 -5.74 -25.55 10.81
N SER A 126 -4.66 -26.32 10.81
CA SER A 126 -4.00 -26.72 9.57
C SER A 126 -4.99 -27.40 8.63
N ARG A 127 -4.82 -27.17 7.32
CA ARG A 127 -5.61 -27.86 6.29
C ARG A 127 -5.46 -29.37 6.40
N HIS A 128 -4.27 -29.85 6.76
CA HIS A 128 -4.01 -31.27 6.94
C HIS A 128 -4.85 -31.86 8.09
N ASP A 129 -4.82 -31.21 9.26
CA ASP A 129 -5.57 -31.66 10.44
C ASP A 129 -7.08 -31.63 10.18
N THR A 130 -7.55 -30.62 9.44
CA THR A 130 -8.95 -30.50 9.06
C THR A 130 -9.37 -31.62 8.10
N ASN A 131 -8.53 -31.96 7.13
CA ASN A 131 -8.77 -33.08 6.20
C ASN A 131 -8.80 -34.44 6.92
N LEU A 132 -7.91 -34.66 7.89
CA LEU A 132 -7.92 -35.89 8.71
C LEU A 132 -9.23 -36.03 9.49
N LYS A 133 -9.68 -34.94 10.13
CA LYS A 133 -10.99 -34.93 10.83
C LYS A 133 -12.14 -35.18 9.87
N LEU A 134 -12.10 -34.60 8.67
CA LEU A 134 -13.11 -34.82 7.64
C LEU A 134 -13.18 -36.28 7.20
N GLU A 135 -12.02 -36.93 6.98
CA GLU A 135 -11.96 -38.36 6.64
C GLU A 135 -12.50 -39.25 7.77
N ALA A 136 -12.15 -38.94 9.02
CA ALA A 136 -12.67 -39.66 10.18
C ALA A 136 -14.20 -39.54 10.28
N VAL A 137 -14.75 -38.33 10.15
CA VAL A 137 -16.20 -38.09 10.17
C VAL A 137 -16.91 -38.78 9.00
N LYS A 138 -16.32 -38.77 7.80
CA LYS A 138 -16.87 -39.52 6.64
C LYS A 138 -16.97 -41.01 6.92
N LYS A 139 -15.92 -41.60 7.49
CA LYS A 139 -15.91 -43.02 7.85
C LYS A 139 -16.96 -43.33 8.92
N GLU A 140 -17.08 -42.49 9.94
CA GLU A 140 -18.10 -42.67 10.99
C GLU A 140 -19.52 -42.56 10.41
N LEU A 141 -19.74 -41.65 9.46
CA LEU A 141 -21.01 -41.51 8.74
C LEU A 141 -21.34 -42.77 7.92
N GLU A 142 -20.36 -43.32 7.19
CA GLU A 142 -20.52 -44.58 6.46
C GLU A 142 -20.88 -45.75 7.39
N GLU A 143 -20.21 -45.85 8.55
CA GLU A 143 -20.51 -46.87 9.56
C GLU A 143 -21.92 -46.71 10.15
N GLN A 144 -22.38 -45.48 10.40
CA GLN A 144 -23.75 -45.21 10.86
C GLN A 144 -24.77 -45.62 9.79
N HIS A 145 -24.53 -45.28 8.52
CA HIS A 145 -25.40 -45.70 7.41
C HIS A 145 -25.44 -47.22 7.24
N GLU A 146 -24.34 -47.93 7.48
CA GLU A 146 -24.36 -49.39 7.51
C GLU A 146 -25.14 -49.95 8.70
N ARG A 147 -24.99 -49.37 9.89
CA ARG A 147 -25.74 -49.81 11.08
C ARG A 147 -27.23 -49.58 10.89
N GLN A 148 -27.61 -48.44 10.33
CA GLN A 148 -29.00 -48.13 10.00
C GLN A 148 -29.57 -49.14 9.01
N ARG A 149 -28.86 -49.42 7.90
CA ARG A 149 -29.27 -50.48 6.94
C ARG A 149 -29.39 -51.86 7.58
N LYS A 150 -28.48 -52.21 8.51
CA LYS A 150 -28.54 -53.48 9.24
C LYS A 150 -29.72 -53.54 10.21
N LEU A 151 -30.10 -52.42 10.83
CA LEU A 151 -31.28 -52.33 11.71
C LEU A 151 -32.57 -52.40 10.90
N GLU A 152 -32.68 -51.66 9.80
CA GLU A 152 -33.83 -51.73 8.88
C GLU A 152 -34.01 -53.15 8.32
N ALA A 153 -32.91 -53.83 7.97
CA ALA A 153 -32.96 -55.23 7.54
C ALA A 153 -33.40 -56.19 8.66
N LYS A 154 -33.01 -55.92 9.92
CA LYS A 154 -33.46 -56.70 11.08
C LYS A 154 -34.92 -56.44 11.40
N GLU A 155 -35.37 -55.19 11.36
CA GLU A 155 -36.78 -54.83 11.55
C GLU A 155 -37.65 -55.47 10.47
N GLY A 156 -37.23 -55.41 9.20
CA GLY A 156 -37.89 -56.13 8.11
C GLY A 156 -37.88 -57.65 8.30
N GLY A 157 -36.78 -58.21 8.81
CA GLY A 157 -36.65 -59.65 9.11
C GLY A 157 -37.52 -60.10 10.29
N VAL A 158 -37.61 -59.31 11.36
CA VAL A 158 -38.51 -59.57 12.50
C VAL A 158 -39.95 -59.45 12.06
N PHE A 159 -40.29 -58.43 11.27
CA PHE A 159 -41.60 -58.29 10.66
C PHE A 159 -41.97 -59.51 9.80
N PHE A 160 -41.03 -59.98 8.97
CA PHE A 160 -41.20 -61.21 8.19
C PHE A 160 -41.38 -62.45 9.07
N MET A 161 -40.65 -62.55 10.18
CA MET A 161 -40.75 -63.66 11.13
C MET A 161 -42.10 -63.65 11.86
N VAL A 162 -42.59 -62.49 12.28
CA VAL A 162 -43.92 -62.33 12.88
C VAL A 162 -45.02 -62.67 11.87
N LEU A 163 -44.87 -62.30 10.59
CA LEU A 163 -45.81 -62.70 9.54
C LEU A 163 -45.80 -64.21 9.32
N LYS A 164 -44.62 -64.83 9.26
CA LYS A 164 -44.44 -66.28 9.18
C LYS A 164 -45.04 -67.02 10.38
N GLU A 165 -44.84 -66.49 11.58
CA GLU A 165 -45.39 -67.05 12.80
C GLU A 165 -46.91 -66.94 12.79
N ARG A 166 -47.46 -65.83 12.31
CA ARG A 166 -48.90 -65.66 12.10
C ARG A 166 -49.45 -66.59 11.03
N GLU A 167 -48.75 -66.81 9.92
CA GLU A 167 -49.11 -67.82 8.91
C GLU A 167 -49.11 -69.22 9.50
N SER A 168 -48.09 -69.58 10.29
CA SER A 168 -48.00 -70.90 10.93
C SER A 168 -49.05 -71.11 12.03
N LEU A 169 -49.42 -70.05 12.74
CA LEU A 169 -50.54 -70.07 13.69
C LEU A 169 -51.88 -70.19 12.96
N PHE A 170 -52.02 -69.57 11.78
CA PHE A 170 -53.20 -69.72 10.93
C PHE A 170 -53.31 -71.16 10.36
N GLU A 171 -52.18 -71.76 9.97
CA GLU A 171 -52.13 -73.17 9.56
C GLU A 171 -52.35 -74.12 10.75
N ALA A 172 -51.86 -73.79 11.95
CA ALA A 172 -52.08 -74.57 13.15
C ALA A 172 -53.51 -74.44 13.70
N GLU A 173 -54.15 -73.27 13.60
CA GLU A 173 -55.58 -73.08 13.86
C GLU A 173 -56.42 -73.83 12.82
N ALA A 174 -56.00 -73.85 11.55
CA ALA A 174 -56.62 -74.69 10.53
C ALA A 174 -56.45 -76.20 10.82
N PHE A 175 -55.31 -76.61 11.40
CA PHE A 175 -55.03 -78.00 11.75
C PHE A 175 -55.73 -78.47 13.05
N PHE A 176 -55.81 -77.61 14.08
CA PHE A 176 -56.54 -77.89 15.32
C PHE A 176 -58.05 -77.73 15.14
N GLY A 177 -58.49 -76.83 14.26
CA GLY A 177 -59.87 -76.72 13.78
C GLY A 177 -60.32 -77.97 13.00
N MET A 178 -59.39 -78.70 12.39
CA MET A 178 -59.67 -79.97 11.71
C MET A 178 -59.85 -81.17 12.66
N ALA A 179 -59.61 -81.02 13.97
CA ALA A 179 -59.86 -82.07 14.97
C ALA A 179 -61.20 -81.92 15.71
N LEU A 180 -62.02 -80.94 15.36
CA LEU A 180 -63.42 -80.79 15.78
C LEU A 180 -64.29 -80.33 14.60
N ASP A 181 -64.38 -81.16 13.56
CA ASP A 181 -65.58 -81.24 12.70
C ASP A 181 -66.51 -82.28 13.39
N ASP A 182 -67.78 -82.06 13.67
CA ASP A 182 -68.78 -81.22 13.02
C ASP A 182 -69.75 -80.67 14.08
N THR A 183 -70.05 -79.37 14.07
CA THR A 183 -71.41 -78.82 13.85
C THR A 183 -71.51 -77.32 14.18
N HIS A 184 -71.89 -76.56 13.14
CA HIS A 184 -72.48 -75.21 13.13
C HIS A 184 -71.60 -73.99 13.47
N VAL A 185 -70.92 -73.50 12.43
CA VAL A 185 -70.51 -72.10 12.23
C VAL A 185 -71.74 -71.25 11.87
N VAL A 186 -72.11 -70.29 12.72
CA VAL A 186 -72.58 -68.93 12.36
C VAL A 186 -72.39 -68.04 13.61
N GLU A 187 -71.95 -66.80 13.40
CA GLU A 187 -71.90 -65.66 14.34
C GLU A 187 -70.62 -65.42 15.17
N ALA A 188 -69.55 -64.98 14.49
CA ALA A 188 -68.60 -64.01 15.05
C ALA A 188 -67.92 -63.16 13.95
N SER A 189 -68.71 -62.53 13.07
CA SER A 189 -68.18 -61.64 12.00
C SER A 189 -68.39 -60.15 12.28
N VAL A 190 -68.84 -59.76 13.49
CA VAL A 190 -69.27 -58.38 13.75
C VAL A 190 -68.24 -57.52 14.51
N MET A 191 -67.17 -58.10 15.08
CA MET A 191 -66.29 -57.34 15.98
C MET A 191 -65.01 -56.76 15.35
N SER A 192 -64.69 -57.08 14.08
CA SER A 192 -63.41 -56.64 13.46
C SER A 192 -63.51 -55.46 12.50
N ARG A 193 -64.72 -54.94 12.19
CA ARG A 193 -64.88 -53.78 11.30
C ARG A 193 -64.79 -52.42 12.00
N HIS A 194 -65.10 -52.33 13.30
CA HIS A 194 -65.11 -51.05 14.02
C HIS A 194 -63.73 -50.55 14.49
N LYS A 195 -62.65 -51.34 14.33
CA LYS A 195 -61.31 -50.92 14.75
C LYS A 195 -60.41 -50.42 13.61
N ILE A 196 -60.83 -50.62 12.35
CA ILE A 196 -60.09 -50.16 11.17
C ILE A 196 -60.56 -48.78 10.73
N GLU A 197 -61.83 -48.41 10.93
CA GLU A 197 -62.34 -47.06 10.61
C GLU A 197 -61.89 -45.98 11.61
N ALA A 198 -61.48 -46.34 12.83
CA ALA A 198 -61.01 -45.37 13.83
C ALA A 198 -59.56 -44.91 13.62
N LEU A 199 -58.75 -45.64 12.86
CA LEU A 199 -57.34 -45.29 12.61
C LEU A 199 -57.16 -44.47 11.33
N ALA A 200 -58.14 -44.47 10.42
CA ALA A 200 -58.11 -43.64 9.21
C ALA A 200 -58.49 -42.17 9.48
N SER A 201 -59.23 -41.88 10.56
CA SER A 201 -59.64 -40.51 10.92
C SER A 201 -58.59 -39.73 11.72
N GLU A 202 -57.58 -40.38 12.32
CA GLU A 202 -56.49 -39.70 13.04
C GLU A 202 -55.32 -39.30 12.12
N GLU A 203 -55.20 -39.90 10.93
CA GLU A 203 -54.17 -39.53 9.94
C GLU A 203 -54.52 -38.23 9.17
N GLU A 204 -55.82 -37.93 8.95
CA GLU A 204 -56.23 -36.71 8.25
C GLU A 204 -56.11 -35.42 9.09
N GLU A 205 -56.16 -35.48 10.43
CA GLU A 205 -55.98 -34.29 11.29
C GLU A 205 -54.50 -33.91 11.51
N SER A 206 -53.57 -34.86 11.36
CA SER A 206 -52.12 -34.63 11.50
C SER A 206 -51.53 -33.92 10.27
N GLU A 207 -51.95 -34.28 9.05
CA GLU A 207 -51.46 -33.65 7.82
C GLU A 207 -51.92 -32.19 7.66
N ALA A 208 -53.12 -31.84 8.16
CA ALA A 208 -53.64 -30.48 8.12
C ALA A 208 -52.87 -29.49 9.02
N ALA A 209 -52.30 -29.96 10.15
CA ALA A 209 -51.54 -29.12 11.07
C ALA A 209 -50.13 -28.77 10.53
N SER A 210 -49.53 -29.64 9.71
CA SER A 210 -48.18 -29.41 9.15
C SER A 210 -48.16 -28.32 8.05
N ARG A 211 -49.30 -28.08 7.38
CA ARG A 211 -49.39 -27.18 6.22
C ARG A 211 -49.62 -25.71 6.58
N ALA A 212 -49.96 -25.41 7.84
CA ALA A 212 -50.17 -24.04 8.34
C ALA A 212 -48.91 -23.39 8.97
N GLY A 213 -47.82 -24.15 9.18
CA GLY A 213 -46.62 -23.70 9.88
C GLY A 213 -45.50 -23.10 9.01
N SER A 214 -45.64 -23.06 7.67
CA SER A 214 -44.54 -22.62 6.77
C SER A 214 -44.67 -21.18 6.23
N MET A 215 -45.59 -20.37 6.75
CA MET A 215 -45.67 -18.94 6.43
C MET A 215 -45.28 -18.11 7.66
N GLY A 216 -44.01 -17.77 7.76
CA GLY A 216 -43.55 -16.80 8.76
C GLY A 216 -42.13 -17.07 9.21
N ASN A 217 -41.16 -16.61 8.43
CA ASN A 217 -39.99 -15.90 8.94
C ASN A 217 -39.22 -15.36 7.72
N GLY A 218 -39.38 -14.04 7.52
CA GLY A 218 -38.42 -13.26 6.75
C GLY A 218 -37.14 -13.06 7.56
N ASP A 219 -36.04 -12.80 6.85
CA ASP A 219 -34.93 -11.92 7.26
C ASP A 219 -33.74 -12.12 6.32
N VAL A 220 -33.69 -11.37 5.21
CA VAL A 220 -32.51 -11.06 4.36
C VAL A 220 -32.98 -9.87 3.48
N GLU A 221 -32.37 -8.70 3.30
CA GLU A 221 -30.99 -8.19 3.41
C GLU A 221 -31.04 -6.66 3.44
N MET A 222 -30.07 -6.05 4.13
CA MET A 222 -29.68 -4.66 3.93
C MET A 222 -28.80 -4.54 2.69
N ILE A 223 -29.07 -3.57 1.81
CA ILE A 223 -28.07 -3.00 0.90
C ILE A 223 -28.22 -1.48 0.94
N ASP A 224 -27.22 -0.85 1.52
CA ASP A 224 -26.86 0.56 1.37
C ASP A 224 -25.52 0.56 0.61
N GLU A 225 -25.45 1.28 -0.52
CA GLU A 225 -24.25 1.97 -1.02
C GLU A 225 -24.58 2.71 -2.34
N SER A 226 -24.56 4.04 -2.26
CA SER A 226 -24.33 4.98 -3.36
C SER A 226 -23.65 6.23 -2.80
#